data_AF-A0A498E0L1-F1
#
_entry.id   AF-A0A498E0L1-F1
#
_cell.length_a   1.000
_cell.length_b   1.000
_cell.length_c   1.000
_cell.angle_alpha   90.00
_cell.angle_beta   90.00
_cell.angle_gamma   90.00
#
_symmetry.space_group_name_H-M   'P 1'
#
loop_
_entity.id
_entity.type
_entity.pdbx_description
1 polymer ?
#
loop_
_entity_poly.entity_id
_entity_poly.type
_entity_poly.pdbx_seq_one_letter_code
_entity_poly.pdbx_strand_id
1 'polypeptide(L)' 'MSAPAPHFVRVEKGQASPEELAAVTAILLARAATQPAHDVAGRGRSKAGWRRLERSPGFSAAHSWRH' A
#
# COMPACT_ATOMS: atom_id res chain seq x y z
N MET A 1 -3.74 -15.06 31.43
CA MET A 1 -4.31 -14.26 30.33
C MET A 1 -3.25 -14.13 29.25
N SER A 2 -3.50 -14.64 28.04
CA SER A 2 -2.57 -14.50 26.91
C SER A 2 -2.59 -13.04 26.44
N ALA A 3 -1.43 -12.39 26.33
CA ALA A 3 -1.35 -11.03 25.82
C ALA A 3 -1.73 -11.03 24.32
N PRO A 4 -2.55 -10.08 23.83
CA PRO A 4 -2.82 -9.99 22.41
C PRO A 4 -1.50 -9.78 21.67
N ALA A 5 -1.26 -10.59 20.65
CA ALA A 5 -0.11 -10.39 19.77
C ALA A 5 -0.17 -8.95 19.23
N PRO A 6 0.98 -8.26 19.11
CA PRO A 6 1.00 -6.91 18.57
C PRO A 6 0.30 -6.89 17.21
N HIS A 7 -0.71 -6.02 17.09
CA HIS A 7 -1.42 -5.82 15.83
C HIS A 7 -0.52 -5.03 14.88
N PHE A 8 0.13 -5.72 13.93
CA PHE A 8 1.03 -5.11 12.96
C PHE A 8 0.30 -4.22 11.93
N VAL A 9 -1.02 -4.35 11.81
CA VAL A 9 -1.86 -3.66 10.82
C VAL A 9 -3.11 -3.11 11.53
N ARG A 10 -3.46 -1.85 11.22
CA ARG A 10 -4.66 -1.17 11.74
C ARG A 10 -5.74 -1.09 10.66
N VAL A 11 -6.98 -1.41 11.02
CA VAL A 11 -8.15 -1.30 10.14
C VAL A 11 -8.82 0.06 10.38
N GLU A 12 -8.85 0.93 9.36
CA GLU A 12 -9.46 2.27 9.46
C GLU A 12 -10.98 2.26 9.26
N LYS A 13 -11.49 1.32 8.47
CA LYS A 13 -12.91 1.22 8.10
C LYS A 13 -13.32 -0.25 7.96
N GLY A 14 -14.52 -0.58 8.42
CA GLY A 14 -15.06 -1.93 8.36
C GLY A 14 -14.47 -2.87 9.41
N GLN A 15 -14.69 -4.17 9.21
CA GLN A 15 -14.13 -5.25 10.01
C GLN A 15 -13.42 -6.20 9.06
N ALA A 16 -12.26 -6.69 9.46
CA ALA A 16 -11.54 -7.73 8.74
C ALA A 16 -11.54 -9.00 9.59
N SER A 17 -11.73 -10.15 8.96
CA SER A 17 -11.61 -11.43 9.66
C SER A 17 -10.15 -11.67 10.08
N PRO A 18 -9.92 -12.54 11.08
CA PRO A 18 -8.57 -12.95 11.45
C PRO A 18 -7.75 -13.49 10.26
N GLU A 19 -8.40 -14.23 9.36
CA GLU A 19 -7.79 -14.82 8.16
C GLU A 19 -7.38 -13.74 7.15
N GLU A 20 -8.21 -12.72 6.95
CA GLU A 20 -7.90 -11.58 6.08
C GLU A 20 -6.69 -10.78 6.61
N LEU A 21 -6.63 -10.53 7.92
CA LEU A 21 -5.48 -9.87 8.56
C LEU A 21 -4.21 -10.71 8.45
N ALA A 22 -4.31 -12.03 8.64
CA ALA A 22 -3.20 -12.96 8.48
C ALA A 22 -2.68 -12.96 7.04
N ALA A 23 -3.57 -12.98 6.04
CA ALA A 23 -3.20 -12.95 4.63
C ALA A 23 -2.45 -11.66 4.26
N VAL A 24 -2.95 -10.49 4.66
CA VAL A 24 -2.28 -9.21 4.41
C VAL A 24 -0.91 -9.16 5.09
N THR A 25 -0.81 -9.62 6.34
CA THR A 25 0.46 -9.66 7.07
C THR A 25 1.46 -10.60 6.39
N ALA A 26 1.02 -11.79 5.97
CA ALA A 26 1.86 -12.75 5.26
C ALA A 26 2.41 -12.18 3.95
N ILE A 27 1.58 -11.46 3.18
CA ILE A 27 2.03 -10.80 1.95
C ILE A 27 3.08 -9.73 2.25
N LEU A 28 2.86 -8.89 3.27
CA LEU A 28 3.82 -7.85 3.66
C LEU A 28 5.17 -8.45 4.09
N LEU A 29 5.14 -9.51 4.90
CA LEU A 29 6.35 -10.21 5.32
C LEU A 29 7.07 -10.88 4.13
N ALA A 30 6.33 -11.54 3.24
CA ALA A 30 6.90 -12.15 2.04
C ALA A 30 7.58 -11.08 1.14
N ARG A 31 6.94 -9.91 0.99
CA ARG A 31 7.47 -8.76 0.25
C ARG A 31 8.70 -8.15 0.90
N ALA A 32 8.73 -8.08 2.23
CA ALA A 32 9.90 -7.59 2.96
C ALA A 32 11.08 -8.56 2.87
N ALA A 33 10.80 -9.88 2.89
CA ALA A 33 11.80 -10.92 2.72
C ALA A 33 12.34 -11.00 1.29
N THR A 34 11.53 -10.66 0.29
CA THR A 34 12.00 -10.48 -1.10
C THR A 34 12.68 -9.13 -1.24
N GLN A 35 13.93 -9.07 -0.80
CA GLN A 35 14.79 -7.92 -1.04
C GLN A 35 14.91 -7.75 -2.57
N PRO A 36 14.44 -6.63 -3.15
CA PRO A 36 14.64 -6.41 -4.57
C PRO A 36 16.14 -6.44 -4.81
N ALA A 37 16.59 -7.28 -5.74
CA ALA A 37 17.97 -7.26 -6.19
C ALA A 37 18.28 -5.79 -6.47
N HIS A 38 19.26 -5.27 -5.73
CA HIS A 38 19.69 -3.90 -5.84
C HIS A 38 20.23 -3.72 -7.27
N ASP A 39 19.35 -3.37 -8.21
CA ASP A 39 19.75 -2.76 -9.47
C ASP A 39 20.24 -1.35 -9.13
N VAL A 40 21.46 -1.31 -8.63
CA VAL A 40 22.32 -0.14 -8.50
C VAL A 40 22.72 0.23 -9.93
N ALA A 41 21.80 0.83 -10.68
CA ALA A 41 22.08 1.74 -11.79
C ALA A 41 20.80 2.28 -12.41
N GLY A 42 20.48 3.54 -12.11
CA GLY A 42 20.06 4.43 -13.20
C GLY A 42 18.58 4.54 -13.59
N ARG A 43 17.60 4.26 -12.72
CA ARG A 43 16.25 4.82 -12.91
C ARG A 43 15.82 5.51 -11.64
N GLY A 44 15.83 6.84 -11.68
CA GLY A 44 15.34 7.69 -10.59
C GLY A 44 14.03 7.12 -10.09
N ARG A 45 13.98 6.81 -8.79
CA ARG A 45 12.81 6.26 -8.10
C ARG A 45 11.56 6.82 -8.77
N SER A 46 10.74 5.95 -9.35
CA SER A 46 9.36 6.27 -9.70
C SER A 46 8.69 6.64 -8.38
N LYS A 47 8.89 7.89 -7.93
CA LYS A 47 8.07 8.49 -6.92
C LYS A 47 6.70 8.40 -7.53
N ALA A 48 5.86 7.53 -6.97
CA ALA A 48 4.46 7.47 -7.33
C ALA A 48 4.00 8.93 -7.39
N GLY A 49 3.50 9.33 -8.56
CA GLY A 49 3.20 10.72 -8.89
C GLY A 49 1.95 11.18 -8.16
N TRP A 50 1.88 10.94 -6.85
CA TRP A 50 0.85 11.40 -5.94
C TRP A 50 0.74 12.90 -6.16
N ARG A 51 -0.21 13.26 -7.01
CA ARG A 51 -0.45 14.64 -7.35
C ARG A 51 -1.05 15.26 -6.12
N ARG A 52 -0.51 16.41 -5.78
CA ARG A 52 -1.06 17.26 -4.74
C ARG A 52 -2.44 17.70 -5.23
N LEU A 53 -3.50 17.02 -4.79
CA LEU A 53 -4.87 17.16 -5.30
C LEU A 53 -5.37 18.60 -5.14
N GLU A 54 -4.91 19.32 -4.13
CA GLU A 54 -5.17 20.74 -3.89
C GLU A 54 -4.51 21.70 -4.91
N ARG A 55 -3.61 21.19 -5.78
CA ARG A 55 -3.05 21.94 -6.93
C ARG A 55 -3.62 21.46 -8.27
N SER A 56 -4.51 20.47 -8.27
CA SER A 56 -5.20 20.00 -9.47
C SER A 56 -6.55 20.70 -9.57
N PRO A 57 -7.05 21.06 -10.77
CA PRO A 57 -8.43 21.47 -10.94
C PRO A 57 -9.34 20.42 -10.32
N GLY A 58 -10.26 20.84 -9.44
CA GLY A 58 -11.07 19.95 -8.60
C GLY A 58 -12.06 19.04 -9.34
N PHE A 59 -12.04 19.07 -10.68
CA PHE A 59 -12.89 18.27 -11.53
C PHE A 59 -12.09 17.67 -12.69
N SER A 60 -11.91 16.36 -12.66
CA SER A 60 -11.57 15.56 -13.84
C SER A 60 -12.85 14.97 -14.39
N ALA A 61 -13.12 15.13 -15.69
CA ALA A 61 -14.31 14.59 -16.30
C ALA A 61 -14.34 13.05 -16.16
N ALA A 62 -15.53 12.46 -15.99
CA ALA A 62 -15.72 11.04 -15.70
C ALA A 62 -15.03 10.09 -16.71
N HIS A 63 -14.75 10.56 -17.93
CA HIS A 63 -14.11 9.79 -18.99
C HIS A 63 -12.56 9.84 -18.97
N SER A 64 -11.93 10.51 -18.00
CA SER A 64 -10.47 10.62 -17.91
C SER A 64 -9.74 9.31 -17.61
N TRP A 65 -10.47 8.26 -17.24
CA TRP A 65 -9.93 6.94 -16.88
C TRP A 65 -9.92 5.96 -18.05
N ARG A 66 -10.39 6.38 -19.23
CA ARG A 66 -10.55 5.50 -20.41
C ARG A 66 -9.38 5.56 -21.40
N HIS A 67 -8.24 6.10 -20.99
CA HIS A 67 -7.00 6.10 -21.75
C HIS A 67 -5.88 5.45 -20.95
#